data_AF-A0A9E3AIL4-F1
#
_entry.id   AF-A0A9E3AIL4-F1
#
_cell.length_a   1.000
_cell.length_b   1.000
_cell.length_c   1.000
_cell.angle_alpha   90.00
_cell.angle_beta   90.00
_cell.angle_gamma   90.00
#
_symmetry.space_group_name_H-M   'P 1'
#
loop_
_entity.id
_entity.type
_entity.pdbx_description
1 polymer ?
#
loop_
_entity_poly.entity_id
_entity_poly.type
_entity_poly.pdbx_seq_one_letter_code
_entity_poly.pdbx_strand_id
1 'polypeptide(L)'
;MPIDAAKAAAPSQIADYALIGDCETAALVDRNGSIDWLCWPRFDSDACFAALLGDERNGFWRLAPAAAFRASRRYRPGTLILETLFETQAGVVALIDFMPPRGETSHIVRLVEGRSGEVAMHMDLVLRFGYGLTLPWVSRLKDGALSAVAGPSRTVLRTPVELRG
;
A
#
# COMPACT_ATOMS: atom_id res chain seq x y z
N MET A 1 -0.95 13.33 17.27
CA MET A 1 0.52 13.40 17.27
C MET A 1 1.01 13.29 15.84
N PRO A 2 2.10 13.97 15.45
CA PRO A 2 2.73 13.75 14.15
C PRO A 2 3.22 12.31 14.02
N ILE A 3 3.14 11.75 12.82
CA ILE A 3 3.71 10.47 12.42
C ILE A 3 5.04 10.76 11.72
N ASP A 4 6.07 9.98 12.03
CA ASP A 4 7.39 10.08 11.41
C ASP A 4 7.32 9.65 9.93
N ALA A 5 8.18 10.23 9.11
CA ALA A 5 8.38 9.84 7.72
C ALA A 5 9.05 8.46 7.59
N ALA A 6 9.76 7.96 8.59
CA ALA A 6 10.24 6.57 8.59
C ALA A 6 9.11 5.60 8.98
N LYS A 7 9.06 4.42 8.34
CA LYS A 7 8.19 3.33 8.82
C LYS A 7 8.73 2.84 10.15
N ALA A 8 7.86 2.62 11.14
CA ALA A 8 8.25 2.01 12.40
C ALA A 8 8.60 0.52 12.18
N ALA A 9 9.57 0.01 12.94
CA ALA A 9 9.96 -1.40 12.89
C ALA A 9 8.89 -2.36 13.44
N ALA A 10 7.98 -1.86 14.29
CA ALA A 10 6.88 -2.60 14.86
C ALA A 10 5.55 -2.22 14.16
N PRO A 11 4.59 -3.16 14.06
CA PRO A 11 3.28 -2.88 13.50
C PRO A 11 2.51 -1.87 14.37
N SER A 12 1.60 -1.14 13.72
CA SER A 12 0.69 -0.21 14.40
C SER A 12 -0.35 -0.97 15.23
N GLN A 13 -1.10 -0.25 16.05
CA GLN A 13 -2.23 -0.86 16.77
C GLN A 13 -3.30 -1.29 15.78
N ILE A 14 -4.03 -2.36 16.08
CA ILE A 14 -5.10 -2.86 15.20
C ILE A 14 -6.15 -1.77 14.88
N ALA A 15 -6.43 -0.88 15.83
CA ALA A 15 -7.36 0.24 15.67
C ALA A 15 -6.87 1.32 14.68
N ASP A 16 -5.57 1.38 14.38
CA ASP A 16 -5.00 2.28 13.38
C ASP A 16 -5.10 1.71 11.96
N TYR A 17 -5.62 0.50 11.76
CA TYR A 17 -5.85 -0.06 10.42
C TYR A 17 -7.28 0.19 9.93
N ALA A 18 -7.40 0.44 8.63
CA ALA A 18 -8.64 0.51 7.88
C ALA A 18 -8.69 -0.64 6.87
N LEU A 19 -9.88 -1.06 6.46
CA LEU A 19 -10.11 -2.19 5.57
C LEU A 19 -10.53 -1.68 4.18
N ILE A 20 -9.88 -2.17 3.12
CA ILE A 20 -10.36 -2.07 1.74
C ILE A 20 -10.52 -3.47 1.16
N GLY A 21 -11.37 -3.67 0.15
CA GLY A 21 -11.63 -5.01 -0.42
C GLY A 21 -12.40 -4.97 -1.73
N ASP A 22 -12.31 -6.06 -2.50
CA ASP A 22 -12.90 -6.25 -3.83
C ASP A 22 -13.98 -7.34 -3.88
N CYS A 23 -14.51 -7.72 -2.70
CA CYS A 23 -15.42 -8.86 -2.47
C CYS A 23 -14.79 -10.25 -2.53
N GLU A 24 -13.54 -10.39 -2.98
CA GLU A 24 -12.83 -11.68 -3.02
C GLU A 24 -11.62 -11.73 -2.07
N THR A 25 -11.08 -10.57 -1.71
CA THR A 25 -10.10 -10.40 -0.65
C THR A 25 -10.23 -9.03 0.03
N ALA A 26 -9.37 -8.76 1.02
CA ALA A 26 -9.25 -7.48 1.68
C ALA A 26 -7.82 -7.16 2.13
N ALA A 27 -7.51 -5.87 2.17
CA ALA A 27 -6.23 -5.32 2.63
C ALA A 27 -6.41 -4.47 3.88
N LEU A 28 -5.43 -4.48 4.77
CA LEU A 28 -5.39 -3.60 5.95
C LEU A 28 -4.41 -2.44 5.74
N VAL A 29 -4.94 -1.22 5.80
CA VAL A 29 -4.25 0.04 5.52
C VAL A 29 -4.04 0.83 6.81
N ASP A 30 -2.79 1.04 7.18
CA ASP A 30 -2.35 1.87 8.29
C ASP A 30 -2.56 3.37 7.97
N ARG A 31 -2.79 4.18 9.00
CA ARG A 31 -2.78 5.65 8.95
C ARG A 31 -1.47 6.25 8.44
N ASN A 32 -0.36 5.53 8.47
CA ASN A 32 0.90 5.96 7.86
C ASN A 32 0.99 5.69 6.35
N GLY A 33 -0.10 5.25 5.70
CA GLY A 33 -0.14 4.95 4.27
C GLY A 33 0.42 3.57 3.89
N SER A 34 0.67 2.69 4.86
CA SER A 34 1.15 1.33 4.61
C SER A 34 0.02 0.32 4.48
N ILE A 35 0.09 -0.57 3.50
CA ILE A 35 -0.68 -1.81 3.47
C ILE A 35 0.20 -2.88 4.09
N ASP A 36 -0.16 -3.34 5.29
CA ASP A 36 0.66 -4.27 6.08
C ASP A 36 0.13 -5.71 6.07
N TRP A 37 -1.09 -5.90 5.59
CA TRP A 37 -1.69 -7.22 5.42
C TRP A 37 -2.49 -7.30 4.13
N LEU A 38 -2.23 -8.35 3.36
CA LEU A 38 -3.00 -8.69 2.16
C LEU A 38 -2.77 -10.16 1.76
N CYS A 39 -3.83 -10.97 1.82
CA CYS A 39 -3.93 -12.24 1.10
C CYS A 39 -4.34 -11.96 -0.35
N TRP A 40 -3.64 -12.50 -1.35
CA TRP A 40 -3.90 -12.12 -2.74
C TRP A 40 -3.75 -13.31 -3.70
N PRO A 41 -4.73 -13.61 -4.59
CA PRO A 41 -5.91 -12.80 -4.94
C PRO A 41 -7.19 -13.03 -4.12
N ARG A 42 -7.23 -14.04 -3.24
CA ARG A 42 -8.43 -14.43 -2.48
C ARG A 42 -8.14 -14.45 -0.97
N PHE A 43 -9.20 -14.45 -0.15
CA PHE A 43 -9.08 -14.55 1.31
C PHE A 43 -8.26 -15.76 1.80
N ASP A 44 -8.33 -16.90 1.10
CA ASP A 44 -7.63 -18.14 1.41
C ASP A 44 -6.25 -18.26 0.73
N SER A 45 -5.79 -17.21 0.03
CA SER A 45 -4.46 -17.19 -0.58
C SER A 45 -3.39 -16.82 0.45
N ASP A 46 -2.16 -17.22 0.20
CA ASP A 46 -1.03 -16.76 1.00
C ASP A 46 -0.91 -15.23 0.97
N ALA A 47 -0.44 -14.65 2.08
CA ALA A 47 -0.22 -13.22 2.16
C ALA A 47 1.03 -12.79 1.36
N CYS A 48 0.90 -11.73 0.55
CA CYS A 48 2.04 -11.07 -0.09
C CYS A 48 2.55 -9.84 0.69
N PHE A 49 1.74 -9.38 1.65
CA PHE A 49 2.11 -8.43 2.70
C PHE A 49 1.74 -9.05 4.06
N ALA A 50 2.70 -9.15 4.96
CA ALA A 50 2.53 -9.78 6.27
C ALA A 50 3.21 -9.00 7.41
N ALA A 51 3.57 -7.73 7.18
CA ALA A 51 4.19 -6.87 8.19
C ALA A 51 3.32 -6.66 9.44
N LEU A 52 1.98 -6.82 9.36
CA LEU A 52 1.10 -6.73 10.52
C LEU A 52 1.43 -7.76 11.62
N LEU A 53 1.85 -8.97 11.23
CA LEU A 53 2.18 -10.06 12.16
C LEU A 53 3.69 -10.32 12.24
N GLY A 54 4.49 -9.49 11.58
CA GLY A 54 5.94 -9.63 11.47
C GLY A 54 6.64 -8.29 11.57
N ASP A 55 7.65 -8.08 10.73
CA ASP A 55 8.38 -6.83 10.59
C ASP A 55 8.36 -6.33 9.13
N GLU A 56 9.08 -5.25 8.86
CA GLU A 56 9.23 -4.65 7.53
C GLU A 56 9.77 -5.61 6.45
N ARG A 57 10.40 -6.73 6.84
CA ARG A 57 10.93 -7.74 5.92
C ARG A 57 9.87 -8.76 5.52
N ASN A 58 8.72 -8.81 6.20
CA ASN A 58 7.58 -9.69 5.89
C ASN A 58 6.63 -9.12 4.82
N GLY A 59 7.00 -7.98 4.23
CA GLY A 59 6.33 -7.40 3.08
C GLY A 59 5.22 -6.42 3.46
N PHE A 60 5.23 -5.29 2.77
CA PHE A 60 4.28 -4.19 2.91
C PHE A 60 4.33 -3.31 1.65
N TRP A 61 3.34 -2.43 1.52
CA TRP A 61 3.39 -1.35 0.53
C TRP A 61 3.06 -0.03 1.19
N ARG A 62 4.04 0.85 1.34
CA ARG A 62 3.88 2.18 1.92
C ARG A 62 3.96 3.27 0.88
N LEU A 63 3.07 4.26 1.00
CA LEU A 63 3.05 5.47 0.19
C LEU A 63 2.63 6.64 1.08
N ALA A 64 3.56 7.55 1.38
CA ALA A 64 3.34 8.61 2.36
C ALA A 64 4.27 9.82 2.10
N PRO A 65 4.06 10.98 2.76
CA PRO A 65 5.02 12.06 2.71
C PRO A 65 6.40 11.66 3.24
N ALA A 66 7.44 12.22 2.63
CA ALA A 66 8.84 12.02 3.02
C ALA A 66 9.25 12.85 4.26
N ALA A 67 8.39 13.76 4.72
CA ALA A 67 8.56 14.56 5.94
C ALA A 67 7.51 14.17 6.98
N ALA A 68 7.72 14.50 8.26
CA ALA A 68 6.75 14.22 9.31
C ALA A 68 5.39 14.86 9.01
N PHE A 69 4.30 14.15 9.32
CA PHE A 69 2.95 14.54 8.93
C PHE A 69 1.92 14.27 10.03
N ARG A 70 0.74 14.90 9.93
CA ARG A 70 -0.47 14.46 10.64
C ARG A 70 -1.38 13.75 9.66
N ALA A 71 -1.97 12.65 10.08
CA ALA A 71 -2.88 11.86 9.26
C ALA A 71 -4.29 11.87 9.84
N SER A 72 -5.27 12.19 8.99
CA SER A 72 -6.70 11.94 9.21
C SER A 72 -7.21 11.03 8.09
N ARG A 73 -8.32 10.32 8.33
CA ARG A 73 -8.85 9.37 7.35
C ARG A 73 -10.36 9.31 7.39
N ARG A 74 -10.95 8.99 6.24
CA ARG A 74 -12.38 8.70 6.09
C ARG A 74 -12.58 7.75 4.91
N TYR A 75 -13.64 6.96 4.96
CA TYR A 75 -14.17 6.38 3.73
C TYR A 75 -14.96 7.45 2.99
N ARG A 76 -14.88 7.45 1.66
CA ARG A 76 -15.77 8.28 0.85
C ARG A 76 -17.22 7.81 1.05
N PRO A 77 -18.19 8.73 1.22
CA PRO A 77 -19.56 8.37 1.58
C PRO A 77 -20.16 7.29 0.66
N GLY A 78 -20.70 6.23 1.27
CA GLY A 78 -21.34 5.13 0.54
C GLY A 78 -20.40 4.19 -0.22
N THR A 79 -19.09 4.23 0.05
CA THR A 79 -18.09 3.41 -0.64
C THR A 79 -17.08 2.79 0.32
N LEU A 80 -16.33 1.79 -0.15
CA LEU A 80 -15.14 1.26 0.54
C LEU A 80 -13.84 1.90 0.01
N ILE A 81 -13.92 3.14 -0.50
CA ILE A 81 -12.77 3.91 -0.93
C ILE A 81 -12.23 4.68 0.26
N LEU A 82 -11.01 4.35 0.68
CA LEU A 82 -10.34 5.00 1.81
C LEU A 82 -9.59 6.25 1.32
N GLU A 83 -9.85 7.38 1.96
CA GLU A 83 -9.10 8.62 1.74
C GLU A 83 -8.35 8.98 3.02
N THR A 84 -7.02 8.94 2.94
CA THR A 84 -6.11 9.37 4.00
C THR A 84 -5.52 10.72 3.64
N LEU A 85 -5.80 11.74 4.46
CA LEU A 85 -5.25 13.08 4.28
C LEU A 85 -3.99 13.23 5.12
N PHE A 86 -2.89 13.58 4.47
CA PHE A 86 -1.63 13.91 5.11
C PHE A 86 -1.40 15.42 5.11
N GLU A 87 -1.23 15.98 6.29
CA GLU A 87 -0.88 17.39 6.50
C GLU A 87 0.59 17.49 6.91
N THR A 88 1.38 18.20 6.11
CA THR A 88 2.80 18.49 6.34
C THR A 88 3.01 20.00 6.50
N GLN A 89 4.25 20.42 6.80
CA GLN A 89 4.61 21.85 6.77
C GLN A 89 4.59 22.45 5.36
N ALA A 90 4.81 21.64 4.31
CA ALA A 90 4.94 22.11 2.94
C ALA A 90 3.62 22.09 2.15
N GLY A 91 2.61 21.37 2.65
CA GLY A 91 1.34 21.21 1.96
C GLY A 91 0.49 20.05 2.47
N VAL A 92 -0.61 19.82 1.77
CA VAL A 92 -1.58 18.77 2.06
C VAL A 92 -1.73 17.86 0.85
N VAL A 93 -1.73 16.55 1.08
CA VAL A 93 -1.87 15.52 0.04
C VAL A 93 -2.82 14.43 0.51
N ALA A 94 -3.69 13.95 -0.37
CA ALA A 94 -4.56 12.83 -0.12
C ALA A 94 -4.02 11.56 -0.78
N LEU A 95 -4.00 10.47 -0.03
CA LEU A 95 -3.84 9.11 -0.55
C LEU A 95 -5.21 8.45 -0.61
N ILE A 96 -5.61 8.02 -1.80
CA ILE A 96 -6.90 7.37 -2.04
C ILE A 96 -6.63 5.91 -2.39
N ASP A 97 -7.00 5.02 -1.47
CA ASP A 97 -6.78 3.58 -1.56
C ASP A 97 -8.12 2.85 -1.76
N PHE A 98 -8.19 1.98 -2.76
CA PHE A 98 -9.35 1.13 -2.99
C PHE A 98 -9.01 -0.12 -3.82
N MET A 99 -9.92 -1.09 -3.79
CA MET A 99 -9.84 -2.28 -4.63
C MET A 99 -11.11 -2.33 -5.49
N PRO A 100 -11.01 -2.19 -6.83
CA PRO A 100 -12.18 -2.36 -7.69
C PRO A 100 -12.63 -3.83 -7.66
N PRO A 101 -13.93 -4.11 -7.82
CA PRO A 101 -14.41 -5.48 -8.00
C PRO A 101 -13.60 -6.21 -9.07
N ARG A 102 -13.26 -7.46 -8.79
CA ARG A 102 -12.36 -8.22 -9.63
C ARG A 102 -12.92 -8.41 -11.05
N GLY A 103 -12.08 -8.10 -12.05
CA GLY A 103 -12.31 -8.49 -13.45
C GLY A 103 -11.56 -9.79 -13.75
N GLU A 104 -10.67 -9.77 -14.74
CA GLU A 104 -9.78 -10.91 -15.01
C GLU A 104 -8.77 -11.13 -13.87
N THR A 105 -8.29 -10.04 -13.26
CA THR A 105 -7.33 -10.04 -12.16
C THR A 105 -7.77 -9.14 -11.02
N SER A 106 -7.27 -9.39 -9.80
CA SER A 106 -7.51 -8.54 -8.63
C SER A 106 -6.52 -7.36 -8.64
N HIS A 107 -6.96 -6.22 -8.13
CA HIS A 107 -6.22 -4.96 -8.20
C HIS A 107 -6.27 -4.21 -6.88
N ILE A 108 -5.17 -3.52 -6.57
CA ILE A 108 -5.14 -2.45 -5.57
C ILE A 108 -4.79 -1.17 -6.31
N VAL A 109 -5.62 -0.15 -6.13
CA VAL A 109 -5.40 1.17 -6.71
C VAL A 109 -5.08 2.14 -5.58
N ARG A 110 -3.96 2.85 -5.73
CA ARG A 110 -3.47 3.86 -4.79
C ARG A 110 -3.21 5.13 -5.57
N LEU A 111 -4.00 6.17 -5.32
CA LEU A 111 -3.90 7.46 -6.02
C LEU A 111 -3.38 8.53 -5.07
N VAL A 112 -2.40 9.30 -5.52
CA VAL A 112 -1.89 10.47 -4.80
C VAL A 112 -2.49 11.73 -5.41
N GLU A 113 -3.20 12.50 -4.60
CA GLU A 113 -3.85 13.75 -5.03
C GLU A 113 -3.35 14.91 -4.17
N GLY A 114 -2.55 15.81 -4.77
CA GLY A 114 -2.12 17.04 -4.11
C GLY A 114 -3.32 17.97 -3.86
N ARG A 115 -3.48 18.44 -2.62
CA ARG A 115 -4.57 19.34 -2.22
C ARG A 115 -4.13 20.79 -2.12
N SER A 116 -2.92 21.02 -1.60
CA SER A 116 -2.32 22.34 -1.51
C SER A 116 -0.80 22.22 -1.30
N GLY A 117 -0.05 23.23 -1.73
CA GLY A 117 1.40 23.23 -1.62
C GLY A 117 2.08 22.15 -2.44
N GLU A 118 3.32 21.83 -2.08
CA GLU A 118 4.12 20.79 -2.73
C GLU A 118 4.62 19.83 -1.65
N VAL A 119 4.27 18.55 -1.80
CA VAL A 119 4.61 17.52 -0.80
C VAL A 119 5.45 16.45 -1.46
N ALA A 120 6.69 16.32 -1.01
CA ALA A 120 7.55 15.20 -1.40
C ALA A 120 6.97 13.90 -0.87
N MET A 121 6.72 12.95 -1.76
CA MET A 121 6.17 11.63 -1.44
C MET A 121 7.26 10.57 -1.54
N HIS A 122 7.16 9.55 -0.70
CA HIS A 122 8.04 8.39 -0.70
C HIS A 122 7.21 7.11 -0.81
N MET A 123 7.70 6.14 -1.58
CA MET A 123 7.08 4.84 -1.75
C MET A 123 8.06 3.72 -1.45
N ASP A 124 7.66 2.81 -0.58
CA ASP A 124 8.35 1.55 -0.32
C ASP A 124 7.41 0.41 -0.71
N LEU A 125 7.84 -0.42 -1.68
CA LEU A 125 7.12 -1.64 -2.04
C LEU A 125 8.01 -2.85 -1.75
N VAL A 126 7.67 -3.58 -0.70
CA VAL A 126 8.35 -4.81 -0.30
C VAL A 126 7.38 -5.98 -0.51
N LEU A 127 7.54 -6.69 -1.63
CA LEU A 127 6.74 -7.88 -1.93
C LEU A 127 7.38 -9.13 -1.30
N ARG A 128 6.58 -9.89 -0.54
CA ARG A 128 7.00 -11.15 0.08
C ARG A 128 5.86 -12.17 0.08
N PHE A 129 5.91 -13.13 -0.83
CA PHE A 129 4.87 -14.15 -0.96
C PHE A 129 5.01 -15.23 0.12
N GLY A 130 3.99 -16.06 0.30
CA GLY A 130 4.03 -17.15 1.27
C GLY A 130 4.14 -16.65 2.71
N TYR A 131 3.34 -15.64 3.09
CA TYR A 131 3.34 -15.04 4.42
C TYR A 131 4.69 -14.41 4.84
N GLY A 132 5.38 -13.76 3.89
CA GLY A 132 6.65 -13.10 4.18
C GLY A 132 7.90 -13.92 3.83
N LEU A 133 7.76 -15.17 3.37
CA LEU A 133 8.89 -16.11 3.23
C LEU A 133 9.59 -16.06 1.87
N THR A 134 8.86 -15.71 0.80
CA THR A 134 9.37 -15.85 -0.57
C THR A 134 9.68 -14.51 -1.21
N LEU A 135 10.95 -14.32 -1.57
CA LEU A 135 11.42 -13.20 -2.38
C LEU A 135 11.05 -13.41 -3.85
N PRO A 136 10.34 -12.47 -4.49
CA PRO A 136 10.09 -12.56 -5.92
C PRO A 136 11.31 -12.15 -6.74
N TRP A 137 11.42 -12.72 -7.93
CA TRP A 137 12.25 -12.18 -8.99
C TRP A 137 11.57 -10.94 -9.59
N VAL A 138 12.26 -9.80 -9.62
CA VAL A 138 11.74 -8.53 -10.13
C VAL A 138 12.36 -8.20 -11.49
N SER A 139 11.52 -7.85 -12.46
CA SER A 139 11.94 -7.42 -13.80
C SER A 139 11.06 -6.29 -14.32
N ARG A 140 11.52 -5.57 -15.35
CA ARG A 140 10.71 -4.59 -16.09
C ARG A 140 10.11 -5.24 -17.34
N LEU A 141 8.82 -5.00 -17.55
CA LEU A 141 8.12 -5.38 -18.77
C LEU A 141 8.40 -4.38 -19.91
N LYS A 142 7.99 -4.74 -21.13
CA LYS A 142 8.17 -3.88 -22.32
C LYS A 142 7.50 -2.51 -22.20
N ASP A 143 6.40 -2.44 -21.45
CA ASP A 143 5.65 -1.21 -21.15
C ASP A 143 6.23 -0.42 -19.96
N GLY A 144 7.39 -0.83 -19.41
CA GLY A 144 8.05 -0.19 -18.28
C GLY A 144 7.53 -0.62 -16.91
N ALA A 145 6.44 -1.38 -16.85
CA ALA A 145 5.86 -1.85 -15.59
C ALA A 145 6.80 -2.81 -14.84
N LEU A 146 6.79 -2.76 -13.51
CA LEU A 146 7.54 -3.71 -12.69
C LEU A 146 6.73 -5.00 -12.53
N SER A 147 7.32 -6.15 -12.87
CA SER A 147 6.76 -7.47 -12.67
C SER A 147 7.55 -8.19 -11.59
N ALA A 148 6.85 -8.71 -10.58
CA ALA A 148 7.40 -9.53 -9.52
C ALA A 148 6.81 -10.93 -9.62
N VAL A 149 7.66 -11.96 -9.73
CA VAL A 149 7.25 -13.36 -9.90
C VAL A 149 7.86 -14.23 -8.81
N ALA A 150 7.03 -15.03 -8.14
CA ALA A 150 7.44 -16.01 -7.14
C ALA A 150 6.63 -17.31 -7.35
N GLY A 151 7.26 -18.31 -7.97
CA GLY A 151 6.58 -19.56 -8.32
C GLY A 151 5.33 -19.32 -9.19
N PRO A 152 4.13 -19.73 -8.76
CA PRO A 152 2.89 -19.50 -9.51
C PRO A 152 2.35 -18.06 -9.37
N SER A 153 2.88 -17.28 -8.43
CA SER A 153 2.37 -15.95 -8.11
C SER A 153 3.06 -14.88 -8.95
N ARG A 154 2.27 -13.94 -9.47
CA ARG A 154 2.75 -12.77 -10.19
C ARG A 154 1.97 -11.52 -9.80
N THR A 155 2.71 -10.46 -9.50
CA THR A 155 2.19 -9.11 -9.29
C THR A 155 2.82 -8.17 -10.31
N VAL A 156 2.05 -7.19 -10.78
CA VAL A 156 2.57 -6.14 -11.66
C VAL A 156 2.21 -4.77 -11.09
N LEU A 157 3.21 -3.92 -10.90
CA LEU A 157 3.02 -2.52 -10.53
C LEU A 157 3.09 -1.65 -11.79
N ARG A 158 2.04 -0.87 -12.01
CA ARG A 158 1.96 0.17 -13.03
C ARG A 158 1.84 1.53 -12.38
N THR A 159 2.65 2.46 -12.84
CA THR A 159 2.63 3.84 -12.38
C THR A 159 3.22 4.73 -13.48
N PRO A 160 2.72 5.98 -13.64
CA PRO A 160 3.36 6.96 -14.51
C PRO A 160 4.65 7.55 -13.89
N VAL A 161 4.93 7.27 -12.62
CA VAL A 161 6.12 7.77 -11.90
C VAL A 161 7.29 6.82 -12.09
N GLU A 162 8.47 7.36 -12.37
CA GLU A 162 9.68 6.56 -12.47
C GLU A 162 10.04 5.95 -11.10
N LEU A 163 10.24 4.64 -11.09
CA LEU A 163 10.60 3.88 -9.89
C LEU A 163 12.07 3.51 -9.90
N ARG A 164 12.71 3.64 -8.74
CA ARG A 164 14.06 3.16 -8.49
C ARG A 164 13.97 1.93 -7.57
N GLY A 165 14.71 0.88 -7.90
CA GLY A 165 14.72 -0.40 -7.19
C GLY A 165 15.89 -1.24 -7.63
#